data_AF-A0A966G2K5-F1
#
_entry.id   AF-A0A966G2K5-F1
#
_cell.length_a   1.000
_cell.length_b   1.000
_cell.length_c   1.000
_cell.angle_alpha   90.00
_cell.angle_beta   90.00
_cell.angle_gamma   90.00
#
_symmetry.space_group_name_H-M   'P 1'
#
loop_
_entity.id
_entity.type
_entity.pdbx_description
1 polymer ?
#
loop_
_entity_poly.entity_id
_entity_poly.type
_entity_poly.pdbx_seq_one_letter_code
_entity_poly.pdbx_strand_id
1 'polypeptide(L)' 'MLSLIEKLKQVNDFRKDKGKRHPLWIVLLVIILGTMLGYSGYRELGEFAK' A
#
# COMPACT_ATOMS: atom_id res chain seq x y z
N MET A 1 13.33 17.00 -5.39
CA MET A 1 13.33 15.61 -4.87
C MET A 1 11.88 15.23 -4.64
N LEU A 2 11.40 14.10 -5.15
CA LEU A 2 10.03 13.65 -4.94
C LEU A 2 9.91 12.96 -3.57
N SER A 3 8.82 13.25 -2.85
CA SER A 3 8.41 12.54 -1.64
C SER A 3 8.09 11.07 -1.94
N LEU A 4 8.08 10.23 -0.90
CA LEU A 4 7.70 8.83 -1.01
C LEU A 4 6.32 8.67 -1.66
N ILE A 5 5.34 9.47 -1.23
CA ILE A 5 3.97 9.42 -1.76
C ILE A 5 3.94 9.75 -3.25
N GLU A 6 4.68 10.77 -3.69
CA GLU A 6 4.75 11.13 -5.11
C GLU A 6 5.38 9.99 -5.95
N LYS A 7 6.40 9.32 -5.43
CA LYS A 7 6.97 8.13 -6.10
C LYS A 7 5.96 6.98 -6.16
N LEU A 8 5.21 6.72 -5.09
CA LEU A 8 4.21 5.66 -5.07
C LEU A 8 3.05 5.93 -6.05
N LYS A 9 2.67 7.19 -6.24
CA LYS A 9 1.65 7.59 -7.23
C LYS A 9 2.09 7.38 -8.69
N GLN A 10 3.39 7.28 -8.97
CA GLN A 10 3.92 6.99 -10.31
C GLN A 10 3.91 5.50 -10.65
N VAL A 11 3.60 4.62 -9.69
CA VAL A 11 3.53 3.18 -9.92
C VAL A 11 2.24 2.85 -10.68
N ASN A 12 2.40 2.26 -11.87
CA ASN A 12 1.28 1.83 -12.69
C ASN A 12 0.41 0.78 -11.97
N ASP A 13 -0.90 0.98 -11.99
CA ASP A 13 -1.86 0.05 -11.40
C ASP A 13 -2.37 -0.97 -12.43
N PHE A 14 -1.76 -2.15 -12.43
CA PHE A 14 -2.09 -3.25 -13.34
C PHE A 14 -3.31 -4.08 -12.90
N ARG A 15 -3.96 -3.72 -11.79
CA ARG A 15 -5.14 -4.45 -11.31
C ARG A 15 -6.32 -4.22 -12.26
N LYS A 16 -7.19 -5.21 -12.41
CA LYS A 16 -8.47 -5.06 -13.12
C LYS A 16 -9.45 -4.24 -12.27
N ASP A 17 -10.38 -3.54 -12.90
CA ASP A 17 -11.32 -2.65 -12.19
C ASP A 17 -12.23 -3.41 -11.21
N LYS A 18 -12.61 -4.64 -11.57
CA LYS A 18 -13.24 -5.60 -10.64
C LYS A 18 -12.19 -6.12 -9.65
N GLY A 19 -11.94 -5.34 -8.60
CA GLY A 19 -10.94 -5.63 -7.56
C GLY A 19 -10.26 -4.40 -6.98
N LYS A 20 -10.45 -3.21 -7.57
CA LYS A 20 -9.92 -1.95 -7.05
C LYS A 20 -10.86 -1.36 -6.00
N ARG A 21 -10.61 -1.66 -4.72
CA ARG A 21 -11.26 -0.96 -3.59
C ARG A 21 -10.56 0.35 -3.22
N HIS A 22 -9.22 0.35 -3.30
CA HIS A 22 -8.38 1.51 -2.99
C HIS A 22 -7.32 1.71 -4.09
N PRO A 23 -6.89 2.96 -4.38
CA PRO A 23 -5.76 3.26 -5.26
C PRO A 23 -4.50 2.47 -4.86
N LEU A 24 -3.71 2.04 -5.84
CA LEU A 24 -2.54 1.18 -5.59
C LEU A 24 -1.54 1.83 -4.62
N TRP A 25 -1.29 3.13 -4.78
CA TRP A 25 -0.34 3.85 -3.94
C TRP A 25 -0.70 3.81 -2.44
N ILE A 26 -2.00 3.76 -2.09
CA ILE A 26 -2.45 3.64 -0.69
C ILE A 26 -2.10 2.25 -0.15
N VAL A 27 -2.39 1.21 -0.94
CA VAL A 27 -2.07 -0.18 -0.58
C VAL A 27 -0.58 -0.34 -0.36
N LEU A 28 0.24 0.20 -1.27
CA LEU A 28 1.70 0.18 -1.14
C LEU A 28 2.17 0.94 0.11
N LEU A 29 1.60 2.11 0.40
CA LEU A 29 1.95 2.89 1.57
C LEU A 29 1.65 2.12 2.87
N VAL A 30 0.48 1.49 2.98
CA VAL A 30 0.09 0.67 4.15
C VAL A 30 1.05 -0.50 4.33
N ILE A 31 1.40 -1.20 3.25
CA ILE A 31 2.36 -2.32 3.31
C ILE A 31 3.72 -1.83 3.80
N ILE A 32 4.23 -0.72 3.27
CA ILE A 32 5.54 -0.17 3.67
C ILE A 32 5.52 0.20 5.16
N LEU A 33 4.50 0.95 5.60
CA LEU A 33 4.40 1.39 7.00
C LEU A 33 4.23 0.19 7.96
N GLY A 34 3.35 -0.75 7.63
CA GLY A 34 3.15 -1.95 8.42
C GLY A 34 4.42 -2.79 8.52
N THR A 35 5.14 -2.98 7.40
CA THR A 35 6.41 -3.72 7.39
C THR A 35 7.47 -3.01 8.23
N MET A 36 7.59 -1.68 8.15
CA MET A 36 8.52 -0.91 8.98
C MET A 36 8.21 -1.00 10.48
N LEU A 37 6.95 -1.23 10.83
CA LEU A 37 6.50 -1.42 12.21
C LEU A 37 6.49 -2.89 12.66
N GLY A 38 6.97 -3.81 11.82
CA GLY A 38 7.10 -5.24 12.14
C GLY A 38 5.91 -6.12 11.76
N TYR A 39 4.84 -5.57 11.17
CA TYR A 39 3.70 -6.33 10.69
C TYR A 39 4.04 -6.98 9.33
N SER A 40 4.38 -8.27 9.34
CA SER A 40 4.95 -8.96 8.18
C SER A 40 3.93 -9.90 7.49
N GLY A 41 2.85 -10.27 8.17
CA GLY A 41 1.77 -11.10 7.62
C GLY A 41 0.56 -10.30 7.14
N TYR A 42 -0.24 -10.87 6.23
CA TYR A 42 -1.50 -10.26 5.78
C TYR A 42 -2.49 -10.00 6.91
N ARG A 43 -2.56 -10.89 7.91
CA ARG A 43 -3.41 -10.70 9.09
C ARG A 43 -2.93 -9.53 9.95
N GLU A 44 -1.62 -9.46 10.17
CA GLU A 44 -0.96 -8.41 10.94
C GLU A 44 -1.13 -7.05 10.26
N LEU A 45 -0.92 -6.99 8.94
CA LEU A 45 -1.21 -5.80 8.13
C LEU A 45 -2.69 -5.42 8.17
N GLY A 46 -3.59 -6.40 8.25
CA GLY A 46 -5.02 -6.18 8.46
C GLY A 46 -5.32 -5.52 9.80
N GLU A 47 -4.67 -5.95 10.88
CA GLU A 47 -4.79 -5.30 12.20
C GLU A 47 -4.16 -3.90 12.21
N PHE A 48 -3.04 -3.70 11.52
CA PHE A 48 -2.41 -2.37 11.38
C PHE A 48 -3.29 -1.37 10.63
N ALA A 49 -4.02 -1.83 9.60
CA ALA A 49 -4.84 -0.99 8.73
C ALA A 49 -6.28 -0.78 9.24
N LYS A 50 -6.63 -1.39 10.38
CA LYS A 50 -7.94 -1.30 11.03
C LYS A 50 -8.07 -0.03 11.86
#